data_AF-A0A0L7KFM0-F1
#
_entry.id   AF-A0A0L7KFM0-F1
#
_cell.length_a   1.000
_cell.length_b   1.000
_cell.length_c   1.000
_cell.angle_alpha   90.00
_cell.angle_beta   90.00
_cell.angle_gamma   90.00
#
_symmetry.space_group_name_H-M   'P 1'
#
loop_
_entity.id
_entity.type
_entity.pdbx_description
1 polymer ?
#
loop_
_entity_poly.entity_id
_entity_poly.type
_entity_poly.pdbx_seq_one_letter_code
_entity_poly.pdbx_strand_id
1 'polypeptide(L)'
;MAAKSPYDKVALREILSDADYRTIDDGGSLLPPSNEIFQIISEKMAEKGSLITPKHVYTIINNNRAGFRDMVLKVFNIQEQVVSICENDYDYSAENCAEDSTDTLTSSTSIKVNLVISQEKWQTIAPQEKIYGK
;
A
#
# COMPACT_ATOMS: atom_id res chain seq x y z
N MET A 1 -1.51 -0.39 -29.26
CA MET A 1 -0.31 0.42 -28.98
C MET A 1 -0.20 0.59 -27.47
N ALA A 2 0.80 0.00 -26.81
CA ALA A 2 0.96 0.16 -25.37
C ALA A 2 1.29 1.64 -25.08
N ALA A 3 0.46 2.30 -24.27
CA ALA A 3 0.72 3.67 -23.85
C ALA A 3 2.10 3.72 -23.18
N LYS A 4 3.05 4.43 -23.80
CA LYS A 4 4.36 4.68 -23.18
C LYS A 4 4.11 5.44 -21.89
N SER A 5 4.48 4.82 -20.77
CA SER A 5 4.39 5.47 -19.46
C SER A 5 5.15 6.80 -19.51
N PRO A 6 4.62 7.87 -18.92
CA PRO A 6 5.25 9.20 -18.99
C PRO A 6 6.60 9.28 -18.25
N TYR A 7 6.95 8.23 -17.51
CA TYR A 7 8.22 8.05 -16.82
C TYR A 7 8.66 6.59 -16.91
N ASP A 8 9.96 6.36 -16.74
CA ASP A 8 10.53 5.01 -16.67
C ASP A 8 10.19 4.36 -15.32
N LYS A 9 9.32 3.33 -15.38
CA LYS A 9 8.89 2.58 -14.19
C LYS A 9 9.99 1.73 -13.59
N VAL A 10 10.91 1.23 -14.42
CA VAL A 10 12.00 0.35 -13.98
C VAL A 10 13.01 1.18 -13.21
N ALA A 11 13.40 2.33 -13.74
CA ALA A 11 14.28 3.28 -13.06
C ALA A 11 13.69 3.74 -11.71
N LEU A 12 12.39 4.07 -11.68
CA LEU A 12 11.74 4.49 -10.43
C LEU A 12 11.68 3.37 -9.40
N ARG A 13 11.40 2.14 -9.83
CA ARG A 13 11.41 0.94 -8.97
C ARG A 13 12.78 0.72 -8.34
N GLU A 14 13.84 0.84 -9.15
CA GLU A 14 15.22 0.67 -8.69
C GLU A 14 15.58 1.69 -7.61
N ILE A 15 15.27 2.98 -7.84
CA ILE A 15 15.52 4.05 -6.87
C ILE A 15 14.71 3.84 -5.58
N LEU A 16 13.43 3.52 -5.68
CA LEU A 16 12.56 3.34 -4.50
C LEU A 16 12.87 2.07 -3.69
N SER A 17 13.67 1.15 -4.24
CA SER A 17 14.11 -0.06 -3.52
C SER A 17 15.36 0.20 -2.66
N ASP A 18 16.01 1.34 -2.84
CA ASP A 18 17.20 1.73 -2.09
C ASP A 18 16.82 2.47 -0.81
N ALA A 19 17.49 2.12 0.29
CA ALA A 19 17.22 2.63 1.63
C ALA A 19 17.46 4.14 1.75
N ASP A 20 18.36 4.69 0.93
CA ASP A 20 18.68 6.12 0.93
C ASP A 20 17.55 6.98 0.32
N TYR A 21 16.59 6.37 -0.39
CA TYR A 21 15.45 7.06 -1.03
C TYR A 21 14.10 6.65 -0.43
N ARG A 22 14.09 6.32 0.85
CA ARG A 22 12.89 5.87 1.55
C ARG A 22 11.83 6.97 1.63
N THR A 23 10.68 6.71 0.99
CA THR A 23 9.55 7.67 0.90
C THR A 23 8.48 7.47 1.97
N ILE A 24 8.57 6.39 2.75
CA ILE A 24 7.59 5.99 3.77
C ILE A 24 8.31 5.90 5.12
N ASP A 25 7.70 6.38 6.20
CA ASP A 25 8.25 6.30 7.56
C ASP A 25 8.20 4.88 8.16
N ASP A 26 8.67 4.71 9.40
CA ASP A 26 8.62 3.42 10.12
C ASP A 26 7.19 2.97 10.46
N GLY A 27 6.23 3.89 10.45
CA GLY A 27 4.81 3.60 10.66
C GLY A 27 4.05 3.21 9.39
N GLY A 28 4.71 3.20 8.22
CA GLY A 28 4.05 2.92 6.94
C GLY A 28 3.29 4.10 6.32
N SER A 29 3.49 5.31 6.87
CA SER A 29 2.92 6.55 6.37
C SER A 29 3.86 7.22 5.36
N LEU A 30 3.28 7.76 4.28
CA LEU A 30 4.05 8.46 3.26
C LEU A 30 4.57 9.79 3.80
N LEU A 31 5.84 10.10 3.51
CA LEU A 31 6.44 11.39 3.86
C LEU A 31 5.73 12.55 3.16
N PRO A 32 5.68 13.75 3.77
CA PRO A 32 5.02 14.90 3.17
C PRO A 32 5.66 15.30 1.84
N PRO A 33 4.90 15.85 0.89
CA PRO A 33 5.41 16.18 -0.45
C PRO A 33 6.52 17.24 -0.46
N SER A 34 6.70 17.98 0.64
CA SER A 34 7.79 18.94 0.84
C SER A 34 9.09 18.29 1.32
N ASN A 35 9.10 16.98 1.59
CA ASN A 35 10.29 16.29 2.02
C ASN A 35 11.32 16.24 0.87
N GLU A 36 12.58 16.55 1.20
CA GLU A 36 13.70 16.61 0.25
C GLU A 36 13.90 15.29 -0.51
N ILE A 37 13.49 14.16 0.07
CA ILE A 37 13.60 12.84 -0.57
C ILE A 37 12.94 12.79 -1.95
N PHE A 38 11.79 13.46 -2.11
CA PHE A 38 11.09 13.49 -3.39
C PHE A 38 11.84 14.31 -4.43
N GLN A 39 12.57 15.34 -3.99
CA GLN A 39 13.45 16.12 -4.85
C GLN A 39 14.66 15.30 -5.29
N ILE A 40 15.29 14.59 -4.36
CA ILE A 40 16.44 13.73 -4.65
C ILE A 40 16.04 12.62 -5.64
N ILE A 41 14.89 11.96 -5.45
CA ILE A 41 14.39 10.93 -6.37
C ILE A 41 14.13 11.52 -7.77
N SER A 42 13.55 12.73 -7.83
CA SER A 42 13.32 13.45 -9.09
C SER A 42 14.63 13.72 -9.84
N GLU A 43 15.67 14.16 -9.13
CA GLU A 43 17.00 14.40 -9.71
C GLU A 43 17.66 13.10 -10.18
N LYS A 44 17.58 12.03 -9.40
CA LYS A 44 18.07 10.68 -9.78
C LYS A 44 17.37 10.12 -11.01
N MET A 45 16.07 10.35 -11.12
CA MET A 45 15.31 9.98 -12.32
C MET A 45 15.75 10.79 -13.54
N ALA A 46 16.04 12.08 -13.37
CA ALA A 46 16.57 12.92 -14.43
C ALA A 46 17.96 12.46 -14.90
N GLU A 47 18.84 12.03 -13.99
CA GLU A 47 20.15 11.41 -14.32
C GLU A 47 19.97 10.15 -15.19
N LYS A 48 18.92 9.36 -14.94
CA LYS A 48 18.57 8.17 -15.74
C LYS A 48 17.80 8.51 -17.04
N GLY A 49 17.62 9.79 -17.36
CA GLY A 49 16.96 10.27 -18.58
C GLY A 49 15.43 10.34 -18.50
N SER A 50 14.84 10.19 -17.31
CA SER A 50 13.40 10.27 -17.09
C SER A 50 13.04 11.52 -16.28
N LEU A 51 12.49 12.54 -16.94
CA LEU A 51 12.08 13.77 -16.27
C LEU A 51 10.74 13.58 -15.56
N ILE A 52 10.79 13.55 -14.23
CA ILE A 52 9.62 13.47 -13.35
C ILE A 52 9.76 14.54 -12.28
N THR A 53 8.67 15.21 -11.89
CA THR A 53 8.73 16.21 -10.82
C THR A 53 8.59 15.57 -9.45
N PRO A 54 9.11 16.18 -8.37
CA PRO A 54 8.99 15.65 -7.00
C PRO A 54 7.54 15.39 -6.59
N LYS A 55 6.64 16.33 -6.96
CA LYS A 55 5.19 16.20 -6.73
C LYS A 55 4.56 15.01 -7.48
N HIS A 56 5.08 14.69 -8.67
CA HIS A 56 4.62 13.55 -9.43
C HIS A 56 5.06 12.24 -8.77
N VAL A 57 6.29 12.15 -8.27
CA VAL A 57 6.77 11.01 -7.46
C VAL A 57 5.86 10.79 -6.26
N TYR A 58 5.60 11.85 -5.48
CA TYR A 58 4.68 11.79 -4.34
C TYR A 58 3.30 11.22 -4.75
N THR A 59 2.72 11.74 -5.83
CA THR A 59 1.38 11.32 -6.29
C THR A 59 1.37 9.86 -6.76
N ILE A 60 2.43 9.40 -7.43
CA ILE A 60 2.58 8.02 -7.85
C ILE A 60 2.55 7.08 -6.66
N ILE A 61 3.31 7.40 -5.61
CA ILE A 61 3.42 6.53 -4.43
C ILE A 61 2.15 6.65 -3.58
N ASN A 62 1.62 7.86 -3.37
CA ASN A 62 0.40 8.09 -2.62
C ASN A 62 -0.79 7.31 -3.18
N ASN A 63 -0.94 7.30 -4.51
CA ASN A 63 -2.04 6.60 -5.17
C ASN A 63 -1.69 5.14 -5.52
N ASN A 64 -0.58 4.62 -5.01
CA ASN A 64 -0.09 3.26 -5.29
C ASN A 64 -0.08 2.92 -6.79
N ARG A 65 0.23 3.89 -7.66
CA ARG A 65 0.25 3.65 -9.11
C ARG A 65 1.26 2.55 -9.42
N ALA A 66 0.88 1.57 -10.24
CA ALA A 66 1.73 0.42 -10.56
C ALA A 66 2.28 -0.37 -9.35
N GLY A 67 1.65 -0.26 -8.17
CA GLY A 67 2.06 -1.00 -6.97
C GLY A 67 3.32 -0.45 -6.28
N PHE A 68 3.72 0.81 -6.53
CA PHE A 68 4.94 1.37 -5.95
C PHE A 68 4.87 1.47 -4.42
N ARG A 69 3.71 1.81 -3.83
CA ARG A 69 3.57 1.89 -2.38
C ARG A 69 3.73 0.52 -1.73
N ASP A 70 3.06 -0.48 -2.29
CA ASP A 70 3.12 -1.85 -1.78
C ASP A 70 4.54 -2.42 -1.90
N MET A 71 5.22 -2.12 -3.00
CA MET A 71 6.61 -2.49 -3.18
C MET A 71 7.50 -1.89 -2.10
N VAL A 72 7.41 -0.58 -1.86
CA VAL A 72 8.21 0.11 -0.84
C VAL A 72 7.94 -0.50 0.54
N LEU A 73 6.67 -0.72 0.88
CA LEU A 73 6.30 -1.37 2.16
C LEU A 73 6.88 -2.79 2.31
N LYS A 74 6.94 -3.58 1.22
CA LYS A 74 7.55 -4.92 1.22
C LYS A 74 9.06 -4.87 1.33
N VAL A 75 9.71 -3.99 0.57
CA VAL A 75 11.18 -3.82 0.57
C VAL A 75 11.67 -3.48 1.98
N PHE A 76 10.95 -2.61 2.68
CA PHE A 76 11.30 -2.19 4.04
C PHE A 76 10.64 -3.04 5.14
N ASN A 77 9.97 -4.15 4.79
CA ASN A 77 9.30 -5.06 5.71
C ASN A 77 8.36 -4.37 6.73
N ILE A 78 7.66 -3.32 6.29
CA ILE A 78 6.75 -2.52 7.14
C ILE A 78 5.35 -3.18 7.25
N GLN A 79 5.06 -4.18 6.41
CA GLN A 79 3.70 -4.74 6.22
C GLN A 79 3.09 -5.52 7.39
N GLU A 80 3.78 -5.81 8.49
CA GLU A 80 3.12 -6.46 9.64
C GLU A 80 2.06 -5.56 10.31
N GLN A 81 2.04 -4.24 10.02
CA GLN A 81 1.13 -3.29 10.69
C GLN A 81 0.10 -2.57 9.80
N VAL A 82 0.10 -2.75 8.47
CA VAL A 82 -0.66 -1.85 7.56
C VAL A 82 -1.56 -2.59 6.55
N VAL A 83 -2.21 -3.68 6.95
CA VAL A 83 -3.21 -4.36 6.09
C VAL A 83 -4.63 -3.74 6.21
N SER A 84 -4.82 -2.67 6.99
CA SER A 84 -6.17 -2.13 7.24
C SER A 84 -6.63 -0.98 6.32
N ILE A 85 -5.85 -0.49 5.37
CA ILE A 85 -6.30 0.65 4.55
C ILE A 85 -5.95 0.41 3.09
N CYS A 86 -6.94 -0.10 2.34
CA CYS A 86 -7.28 0.20 0.94
C CYS A 86 -7.91 -1.03 0.27
N GLU A 87 -9.09 -1.46 0.74
CA GLU A 87 -10.10 -1.86 -0.24
C GLU A 87 -10.56 -0.57 -0.93
N ASN A 88 -10.26 -0.45 -2.21
CA ASN A 88 -11.12 0.14 -3.24
C ASN A 88 -10.37 0.07 -4.57
N ASP A 89 -10.82 -0.90 -5.37
CA ASP A 89 -10.59 -1.01 -6.81
C ASP A 89 -10.85 0.31 -7.50
N TYR A 90 -10.04 0.66 -8.50
CA TYR A 90 -10.57 1.22 -9.74
C TYR A 90 -9.67 0.79 -10.91
N ASP A 91 -10.08 -0.35 -11.46
CA ASP A 91 -9.91 -0.76 -12.84
C ASP A 91 -10.36 0.39 -13.76
N TYR A 92 -9.43 0.95 -14.55
CA TYR A 92 -9.74 1.96 -15.55
C TYR A 92 -9.94 1.25 -16.90
N SER A 93 -11.03 0.50 -17.02
CA SER A 93 -11.62 0.16 -18.32
C SER A 93 -12.82 1.05 -18.55
N ALA A 94 -12.71 1.86 -19.60
CA ALA A 94 -13.78 2.71 -20.08
C ALA A 94 -15.00 1.88 -20.54
N GLU A 95 -16.13 2.59 -20.62
CA GLU A 95 -17.36 2.25 -21.36
C GLU A 95 -18.57 1.75 -20.53
N ASN A 96 -19.43 2.73 -20.26
CA ASN A 96 -20.89 2.70 -20.38
C ASN A 96 -21.81 2.18 -19.25
N CYS A 97 -22.90 2.94 -19.16
CA CYS A 97 -24.24 2.64 -18.65
C CYS A 97 -24.55 2.95 -17.17
N ALA A 98 -25.72 3.57 -17.04
CA ALA A 98 -26.26 4.27 -15.90
C ALA A 98 -27.03 3.33 -14.95
N GLU A 99 -27.78 3.98 -14.06
CA GLU A 99 -29.00 3.55 -13.35
C GLU A 99 -28.89 2.68 -12.07
N ASP A 100 -29.15 3.38 -10.96
CA ASP A 100 -30.16 3.10 -9.92
C ASP A 100 -30.23 1.70 -9.29
N SER A 101 -29.86 1.61 -8.00
CA SER A 101 -30.75 1.07 -6.95
C SER A 101 -30.03 0.90 -5.61
N THR A 102 -30.76 1.28 -4.57
CA THR A 102 -30.55 0.93 -3.15
C THR A 102 -30.59 -0.58 -2.92
N ASP A 103 -29.67 -1.15 -2.13
CA ASP A 103 -29.97 -1.84 -0.86
C ASP A 103 -28.80 -2.67 -0.28
N THR A 104 -28.85 -2.77 1.04
CA THR A 104 -28.07 -3.51 2.04
C THR A 104 -27.42 -4.85 1.67
N LEU A 105 -26.28 -5.19 2.30
CA LEU A 105 -26.01 -6.51 2.89
C LEU A 105 -24.79 -6.49 3.84
N THR A 106 -25.07 -6.57 5.14
CA THR A 106 -24.09 -6.84 6.21
C THR A 106 -23.53 -8.25 6.08
N SER A 107 -22.45 -8.41 5.30
CA SER A 107 -21.72 -9.67 5.23
C SER A 107 -20.83 -9.82 6.47
N SER A 108 -21.21 -10.71 7.39
CA SER A 108 -20.34 -11.09 8.52
C SER A 108 -19.26 -12.06 8.02
N THR A 109 -18.10 -11.51 7.66
CA THR A 109 -16.96 -12.30 7.20
C THR A 109 -16.27 -12.95 8.39
N SER A 110 -16.25 -14.29 8.43
CA SER A 110 -15.52 -15.05 9.45
C SER A 110 -14.09 -15.31 8.99
N ILE A 111 -13.10 -14.84 9.75
CA ILE A 111 -11.67 -15.04 9.46
C ILE A 111 -11.15 -16.16 10.37
N LYS A 112 -10.47 -17.15 9.77
CA LYS A 112 -9.82 -18.25 10.50
C LYS A 112 -8.33 -17.97 10.63
N VAL A 113 -7.87 -17.76 11.87
CA VAL A 113 -6.46 -17.54 12.19
C VAL A 113 -5.88 -18.73 12.95
N ASN A 114 -4.69 -19.19 12.52
CA ASN A 114 -3.92 -20.19 13.25
C ASN A 114 -2.87 -19.47 14.09
N LEU A 115 -3.16 -19.26 15.37
CA LEU A 115 -2.26 -18.59 16.30
C LEU A 115 -1.39 -19.63 17.02
N VAL A 116 -0.07 -19.56 16.83
CA VAL A 116 0.90 -20.40 17.55
C VAL A 116 1.42 -19.61 18.76
N ILE A 117 1.15 -20.12 19.95
CA ILE A 117 1.51 -19.49 21.23
C ILE A 117 2.26 -20.48 22.12
N SER A 118 3.12 -19.95 23.01
CA SER A 118 3.78 -20.76 24.02
C SER A 118 2.81 -21.21 25.11
N GLN A 119 3.12 -22.33 25.76
CA GLN A 119 2.31 -22.92 26.83
C GLN A 119 2.04 -21.93 27.97
N GLU A 120 3.05 -21.13 28.34
CA GLU A 120 2.95 -20.11 29.39
C GLU A 120 1.94 -19.02 29.02
N LYS A 121 1.99 -18.51 27.78
CA LYS A 121 1.07 -17.47 27.30
C LYS A 121 -0.37 -17.99 27.18
N TRP A 122 -0.57 -19.28 26.87
CA TRP A 122 -1.91 -19.87 26.78
C TRP A 122 -2.65 -19.90 28.12
N GLN A 123 -1.94 -20.13 29.23
CA GLN A 123 -2.56 -20.15 30.56
C GLN A 123 -3.20 -18.79 30.93
N THR A 124 -2.70 -17.69 30.39
CA THR A 124 -3.23 -16.34 30.64
C THR A 124 -4.44 -15.99 29.78
N ILE A 125 -4.54 -16.52 28.56
CA ILE A 125 -5.54 -16.10 27.56
C ILE A 125 -6.55 -17.19 27.18
N ALA A 126 -6.43 -18.39 27.77
CA ALA A 126 -7.38 -19.46 27.53
C ALA A 126 -8.80 -19.04 27.95
N PRO A 127 -9.83 -19.27 27.12
CA PRO A 127 -11.20 -18.93 27.47
C PRO A 127 -11.63 -19.73 28.70
N GLN A 128 -12.05 -19.03 29.76
CA GLN A 128 -12.40 -19.69 31.02
C GLN A 128 -13.81 -20.30 31.00
N GLU A 129 -14.70 -19.81 30.15
CA GLU A 129 -16.08 -20.30 30.09
C GLU A 129 -16.69 -20.12 28.69
N LYS A 130 -17.38 -21.16 28.21
CA LYS A 130 -18.15 -21.10 26.96
C LYS A 130 -19.57 -20.65 27.29
N ILE A 131 -19.90 -19.41 26.96
CA ILE A 131 -21.26 -18.91 27.07
C ILE A 131 -22.06 -19.43 25.87
N TYR A 132 -23.03 -20.31 26.13
CA TYR A 132 -24.03 -20.69 25.13
C TYR A 132 -25.20 -19.70 25.19
N GLY A 133 -25.53 -19.08 24.06
CA GLY A 133 -26.71 -18.24 23.93
C GLY A 133 -27.98 -19.06 24.18
N LYS A 134 -28.91 -18.52 24.99
CA LYS A 134 -30.25 -19.07 25.22
C LYS A 134 -31.16 -18.86 24.01
#